data_AF-A0A352WTX1-F1
#
_entry.id   AF-A0A352WTX1-F1
#
_cell.length_a   1.000
_cell.length_b   1.000
_cell.length_c   1.000
_cell.angle_alpha   90.00
_cell.angle_beta   90.00
_cell.angle_gamma   90.00
#
_symmetry.space_group_name_H-M   'P 1'
#
loop_
_entity.id
_entity.type
_entity.pdbx_description
1 polymer ?
#
loop_
_entity_poly.entity_id
_entity_poly.type
_entity_poly.pdbx_seq_one_letter_code
_entity_poly.pdbx_strand_id
1 'polypeptide(L)'
;MMSKVYTAGLWGLDGFPVAVECFADRGLPNIDIIGLPDASVKEAIGRVSAVCRNNALPFVKGRTAVSLAPADMKKAGSSYDLAILTSLLKQNILSEVSLENKCFIGELSLSGELRPCKGVLSMCLSARKEGLTEIFVPL
;
A
#
# COMPACT_ATOMS: atom_id res chain seq x y z
N MET A 1 5.34 -11.82 12.12
CA MET A 1 4.55 -10.68 12.64
C MET A 1 3.82 -10.08 11.46
N MET A 2 2.57 -9.65 11.65
CA MET A 2 1.76 -9.05 10.60
C MET A 2 1.78 -7.53 10.78
N SER A 3 1.93 -6.79 9.68
CA SER A 3 1.76 -5.34 9.67
C SER A 3 0.47 -4.96 8.95
N LYS A 4 -0.17 -3.87 9.36
CA LYS A 4 -1.40 -3.35 8.79
C LYS A 4 -1.25 -1.85 8.52
N VAL A 5 -1.63 -1.43 7.33
CA VAL A 5 -1.61 -0.03 6.87
C VAL A 5 -2.92 0.25 6.15
N TYR A 6 -3.49 1.44 6.30
CA TYR A 6 -4.71 1.81 5.59
C TYR A 6 -4.41 2.64 4.33
N THR A 7 -5.26 2.46 3.35
CA THR A 7 -5.35 3.21 2.10
C THR A 7 -6.81 3.29 1.67
N ALA A 8 -7.07 3.78 0.47
CA ALA A 8 -8.41 3.79 -0.09
C ALA A 8 -8.36 3.51 -1.60
N GLY A 9 -9.43 2.89 -2.09
CA GLY A 9 -9.67 2.65 -3.50
C GLY A 9 -10.82 3.50 -4.03
N LEU A 10 -11.05 3.42 -5.34
CA LEU A 10 -12.17 4.07 -6.02
C LEU A 10 -13.14 3.05 -6.58
N TRP A 11 -14.43 3.30 -6.38
CA TRP A 11 -15.52 2.60 -7.02
C TRP A 11 -16.45 3.62 -7.68
N GLY A 12 -16.25 3.83 -8.98
CA GLY A 12 -16.93 4.92 -9.70
C GLY A 12 -16.48 6.27 -9.18
N LEU A 13 -17.41 7.04 -8.60
CA LEU A 13 -17.14 8.34 -7.98
C LEU A 13 -16.88 8.25 -6.47
N ASP A 14 -17.19 7.11 -5.86
CA ASP A 14 -17.04 6.89 -4.43
C ASP A 14 -15.65 6.32 -4.10
N GLY A 15 -15.18 6.66 -2.90
CA GLY A 15 -14.02 6.00 -2.29
C GLY A 15 -14.47 4.84 -1.42
N PHE A 16 -13.60 3.84 -1.25
CA PHE A 16 -13.78 2.80 -0.25
C PHE A 16 -12.48 2.56 0.51
N PRO A 17 -12.54 2.28 1.83
CA PRO A 17 -11.35 2.00 2.62
C PRO A 17 -10.72 0.67 2.19
N VAL A 18 -9.40 0.63 2.22
CA VAL A 18 -8.63 -0.58 1.96
C VAL A 18 -7.61 -0.80 3.07
N ALA A 19 -7.60 -1.98 3.65
CA ALA A 19 -6.53 -2.41 4.54
C ALA A 19 -5.48 -3.18 3.73
N VAL A 20 -4.23 -2.74 3.85
CA VAL A 20 -3.05 -3.42 3.30
C VAL A 20 -2.38 -4.15 4.44
N GLU A 21 -2.44 -5.47 4.39
CA GLU A 21 -1.85 -6.35 5.40
C GLU A 21 -0.65 -7.06 4.81
N CYS A 22 0.49 -6.97 5.47
CA CYS A 22 1.72 -7.63 5.04
C CYS A 22 2.12 -8.68 6.07
N PHE A 23 2.25 -9.92 5.60
CA PHE A 23 2.72 -11.07 6.38
C PHE A 23 3.99 -11.63 5.72
N ALA A 24 5.07 -11.71 6.49
CA ALA A 24 6.34 -12.27 6.05
C ALA A 24 6.61 -13.61 6.73
N ASP A 25 7.01 -14.60 5.93
CA ASP A 25 7.38 -15.95 6.33
C ASP A 25 8.76 -16.34 5.77
N ARG A 26 9.31 -17.46 6.27
CA ARG A 26 10.58 -18.03 5.82
C ARG A 26 10.47 -18.60 4.41
N GLY A 27 11.58 -18.60 3.66
CA GLY A 27 11.64 -19.17 2.31
C GLY A 27 12.44 -18.29 1.36
N LEU A 28 12.33 -18.59 0.06
CA LEU A 28 12.93 -17.75 -0.98
C LEU A 28 12.21 -16.39 -1.06
N PRO A 29 12.93 -15.30 -1.35
CA PRO A 29 12.34 -13.98 -1.57
C PRO A 29 11.27 -14.02 -2.65
N ASN A 30 10.02 -13.80 -2.26
CA ASN A 30 8.90 -13.60 -3.17
C ASN A 30 7.86 -12.68 -2.53
N ILE A 31 7.18 -11.88 -3.32
CA ILE A 31 6.05 -11.05 -2.90
C ILE A 31 4.83 -11.43 -3.73
N ASP A 32 3.76 -11.82 -3.06
CA ASP A 32 2.48 -12.11 -3.69
C ASP A 32 1.44 -11.06 -3.23
N ILE A 33 0.75 -10.38 -4.17
CA ILE A 33 -0.37 -9.48 -3.85
C ILE A 33 -1.69 -10.21 -4.09
N ILE A 34 -2.58 -10.22 -3.09
CA ILE A 34 -3.91 -10.85 -3.13
C ILE A 34 -5.03 -9.86 -2.75
N GLY A 35 -6.29 -10.25 -2.99
CA GLY A 35 -7.45 -9.40 -2.71
C GLY A 35 -7.98 -8.65 -3.93
N LEU A 36 -8.11 -9.36 -5.06
CA LEU A 36 -8.54 -8.85 -6.38
C LEU A 36 -7.74 -7.63 -6.92
N PRO A 37 -6.39 -7.70 -6.97
CA PRO A 37 -5.59 -6.69 -7.63
C PRO A 37 -5.72 -6.81 -9.16
N ASP A 38 -5.79 -5.66 -9.83
CA ASP A 38 -5.59 -5.59 -11.29
C ASP A 38 -4.10 -5.69 -11.67
N ALA A 39 -3.81 -5.56 -12.96
CA ALA A 39 -2.44 -5.61 -13.47
C ALA A 39 -1.55 -4.50 -12.89
N SER A 40 -2.06 -3.26 -12.81
CA SER A 40 -1.32 -2.12 -12.28
C SER A 40 -0.94 -2.31 -10.82
N VAL A 41 -1.86 -2.84 -10.00
CA VAL A 41 -1.59 -3.17 -8.59
C VAL A 41 -0.55 -4.29 -8.47
N LYS A 42 -0.61 -5.32 -9.32
CA LYS A 42 0.43 -6.38 -9.34
C LYS A 42 1.81 -5.84 -9.72
N GLU A 43 1.87 -4.88 -10.63
CA GLU A 43 3.12 -4.21 -11.01
C GLU A 43 3.72 -3.33 -9.90
N ALA A 44 2.94 -3.01 -8.85
CA ALA A 44 3.45 -2.28 -7.68
C ALA A 44 4.67 -2.98 -7.06
N ILE A 45 4.75 -4.31 -7.14
CA ILE A 45 5.91 -5.09 -6.67
C ILE A 45 7.19 -4.60 -7.34
N GLY A 46 7.17 -4.41 -8.66
CA GLY A 46 8.32 -3.94 -9.43
C GLY A 46 8.73 -2.53 -9.01
N ARG A 47 7.74 -1.63 -8.84
CA ARG A 47 7.97 -0.24 -8.45
C ARG A 47 8.53 -0.14 -7.03
N VAL A 48 7.91 -0.81 -6.07
CA VAL A 48 8.36 -0.87 -4.68
C VAL A 48 9.73 -1.51 -4.57
N SER A 49 10.00 -2.58 -5.33
CA SER A 49 11.34 -3.19 -5.36
C SER A 49 12.41 -2.23 -5.87
N ALA A 50 12.13 -1.49 -6.94
CA ALA A 50 13.05 -0.47 -7.46
C ALA A 50 13.32 0.63 -6.43
N VAL A 51 12.28 1.16 -5.78
CA VAL A 51 12.42 2.20 -4.74
C VAL A 51 13.26 1.69 -3.57
N CYS A 52 12.99 0.48 -3.07
CA CYS A 52 13.75 -0.07 -1.96
C CYS A 52 15.24 -0.23 -2.31
N ARG A 53 15.55 -0.74 -3.51
CA ARG A 53 16.93 -0.91 -3.98
C ARG A 53 17.65 0.42 -4.15
N ASN A 54 17.00 1.39 -4.80
CA ASN A 54 17.61 2.68 -5.10
C ASN A 54 17.89 3.52 -3.85
N ASN A 55 17.13 3.30 -2.77
CA ASN A 55 17.25 4.06 -1.52
C ASN A 55 17.90 3.26 -0.38
N ALA A 56 18.54 2.13 -0.69
CA ALA A 56 19.15 1.22 0.30
C ALA A 56 18.20 0.85 1.47
N LEU A 57 16.90 0.78 1.19
CA LEU A 57 15.88 0.37 2.15
C LEU A 57 15.85 -1.16 2.24
N PRO A 58 15.51 -1.72 3.42
CA PRO A 58 15.33 -3.15 3.54
C PRO A 58 14.23 -3.62 2.59
N PHE A 59 14.56 -4.67 1.84
CA PHE A 59 13.61 -5.39 1.02
C PHE A 59 13.38 -6.80 1.57
N VAL A 60 12.37 -7.46 1.05
CA VAL A 60 11.87 -8.73 1.56
C VAL A 60 12.94 -9.83 1.49
N LYS A 61 13.20 -10.50 2.63
CA LYS A 61 14.17 -11.59 2.75
C LYS A 61 13.58 -13.00 2.62
N GLY A 62 12.26 -13.14 2.60
CA GLY A 62 11.55 -14.41 2.52
C GLY A 62 10.27 -14.32 1.70
N ARG A 63 9.30 -15.20 1.95
CA ARG A 63 8.02 -15.12 1.25
C ARG A 63 7.12 -14.11 1.96
N THR A 64 6.61 -13.13 1.23
CA THR A 64 5.71 -12.10 1.77
C THR A 64 4.40 -12.09 1.01
N ALA A 65 3.31 -12.17 1.74
CA ALA A 65 1.97 -11.97 1.20
C ALA A 65 1.50 -10.56 1.58
N VAL A 66 1.06 -9.80 0.58
CA VAL A 66 0.39 -8.51 0.74
C VAL A 66 -1.07 -8.69 0.39
N SER A 67 -1.94 -8.61 1.39
CA SER A 67 -3.39 -8.73 1.23
C SER A 67 -4.04 -7.37 1.18
N LEU A 68 -4.95 -7.17 0.22
CA LEU A 68 -5.76 -5.97 0.08
C LEU A 68 -7.21 -6.30 0.46
N ALA A 69 -7.67 -5.86 1.63
CA ALA A 69 -9.06 -6.03 2.07
C ALA A 69 -9.88 -4.75 1.81
N PRO A 70 -11.17 -4.83 1.43
CA PRO A 70 -12.02 -6.03 1.41
C PRO A 70 -11.88 -6.82 0.10
N ALA A 71 -11.80 -8.16 0.17
CA ALA A 71 -11.39 -9.01 -0.96
C ALA A 71 -12.42 -9.17 -2.08
N ASP A 72 -13.65 -8.68 -1.90
CA ASP A 72 -14.74 -8.66 -2.88
C ASP A 72 -14.72 -7.42 -3.78
N MET A 73 -14.00 -6.37 -3.38
CA MET A 73 -13.80 -5.17 -4.20
C MET A 73 -12.51 -5.25 -5.01
N LYS A 74 -12.60 -4.96 -6.31
CA LYS A 74 -11.44 -4.90 -7.21
C LYS A 74 -10.57 -3.68 -6.88
N LYS A 75 -9.27 -3.89 -6.69
CA LYS A 75 -8.28 -2.80 -6.50
C LYS A 75 -7.65 -2.51 -7.85
N ALA A 76 -7.80 -1.27 -8.31
CA ALA A 76 -7.36 -0.86 -9.63
C ALA A 76 -6.48 0.39 -9.61
N GLY A 77 -5.47 0.43 -10.49
CA GLY A 77 -4.53 1.53 -10.60
C GLY A 77 -3.34 1.45 -9.63
N SER A 78 -2.57 2.54 -9.54
CA SER A 78 -1.29 2.62 -8.84
C SER A 78 -1.35 3.37 -7.51
N SER A 79 -2.52 3.86 -7.08
CA SER A 79 -2.68 4.66 -5.85
C SER A 79 -2.34 3.91 -4.56
N TYR A 80 -2.22 2.58 -4.63
CA TYR A 80 -1.88 1.70 -3.51
C TYR A 80 -0.38 1.57 -3.27
N ASP A 81 0.47 2.05 -4.19
CA ASP A 81 1.92 1.83 -4.16
C ASP A 81 2.54 2.32 -2.84
N LEU A 82 2.17 3.53 -2.40
CA LEU A 82 2.68 4.10 -1.14
C LEU A 82 2.29 3.24 0.07
N ALA A 83 1.05 2.74 0.12
CA ALA A 83 0.59 1.91 1.23
C ALA A 83 1.27 0.53 1.24
N ILE A 84 1.50 -0.05 0.06
CA ILE A 84 2.24 -1.32 -0.09
C ILE A 84 3.69 -1.14 0.39
N LEU A 85 4.40 -0.12 -0.07
CA LEU A 85 5.75 0.21 0.42
C LEU A 85 5.74 0.40 1.95
N THR A 86 4.80 1.18 2.46
CA THR A 86 4.71 1.48 3.89
C THR A 86 4.47 0.22 4.73
N SER A 87 3.63 -0.71 4.26
CA SER A 87 3.41 -2.00 4.94
C SER A 87 4.68 -2.86 5.00
N LEU A 88 5.46 -2.89 3.91
CA LEU A 88 6.74 -3.61 3.89
C LEU A 88 7.77 -2.97 4.82
N LEU A 89 7.86 -1.64 4.84
CA LEU A 89 8.75 -0.92 5.76
C LEU A 89 8.32 -1.10 7.22
N LYS A 90 7.00 -1.13 7.48
CA LYS A 90 6.42 -1.42 8.80
C LYS A 90 6.82 -2.79 9.33
N GLN A 91 6.89 -3.79 8.46
CA GLN A 91 7.36 -5.12 8.86
C GLN A 91 8.88 -5.20 9.12
N ASN A 92 9.67 -4.22 8.66
CA ASN A 92 11.13 -4.29 8.72
C ASN A 92 11.76 -3.27 9.67
N ILE A 93 11.63 -1.97 9.35
CA ILE A 93 12.35 -0.89 10.05
C ILE A 93 11.43 0.08 10.79
N LEU A 94 10.12 0.02 10.57
CA LEU A 94 9.15 0.91 11.24
C LEU A 94 8.31 0.16 12.31
N SER A 95 8.80 -0.95 12.88
CA SER A 95 8.04 -1.80 13.82
C SER A 95 7.44 -1.01 15.01
N GLU A 96 8.15 0.00 15.49
CA GLU A 96 7.73 0.85 16.62
C GLU A 96 6.86 2.04 16.21
N VAL A 97 6.77 2.38 14.92
CA VAL A 97 6.04 3.58 14.45
C VAL A 97 4.54 3.29 14.39
N SER A 98 3.72 3.94 15.23
CA SER A 98 2.26 3.78 15.13
C SER A 98 1.74 4.33 13.79
N LEU A 99 1.07 3.45 13.04
CA LEU A 99 0.37 3.74 11.79
C LEU A 99 -1.16 3.64 11.97
N GLU A 100 -1.62 3.60 13.21
CA GLU A 100 -3.05 3.62 13.53
C GLU A 100 -3.70 4.92 13.05
N ASN A 101 -4.91 4.82 12.54
CA ASN A 101 -5.71 5.95 12.03
C ASN A 101 -5.04 6.76 10.91
N LYS A 102 -3.98 6.24 10.27
CA LYS A 102 -3.28 6.86 9.14
C LYS A 102 -3.63 6.19 7.83
N CYS A 103 -3.93 7.00 6.81
CA CYS A 103 -4.24 6.57 5.46
C CYS A 103 -3.14 7.03 4.49
N PHE A 104 -2.63 6.13 3.66
CA PHE A 104 -1.56 6.40 2.71
C PHE A 104 -2.05 6.18 1.29
N ILE A 105 -2.02 7.21 0.45
CA ILE A 105 -2.52 7.15 -0.93
C ILE A 105 -1.46 7.79 -1.81
N GLY A 106 -0.99 7.11 -2.85
CA GLY A 106 -0.03 7.70 -3.78
C GLY A 106 0.62 6.66 -4.67
N GLU A 107 1.04 7.12 -5.85
CA GLU A 107 1.75 6.30 -6.83
C GLU A 107 3.26 6.44 -6.62
N LEU A 108 4.00 5.36 -6.84
CA LEU A 108 5.47 5.38 -6.78
C LEU A 108 6.04 5.33 -8.18
N SER A 109 7.02 6.17 -8.46
CA SER A 109 7.92 5.98 -9.61
C SER A 109 9.05 5.00 -9.27
N LEU A 110 9.78 4.54 -10.28
CA LEU A 110 10.97 3.71 -10.07
C LEU A 110 12.11 4.46 -9.33
N SER A 111 12.16 5.79 -9.43
CA SER A 111 13.16 6.62 -8.74
C SER A 111 12.82 6.88 -7.27
N GLY A 112 11.59 6.57 -6.83
CA GLY A 112 11.12 6.87 -5.47
C GLY A 112 10.35 8.18 -5.35
N GLU A 113 10.18 8.93 -6.44
CA GLU A 113 9.25 10.06 -6.47
C GLU A 113 7.82 9.57 -6.26
N LEU A 114 7.09 10.26 -5.39
CA LEU A 114 5.67 10.09 -5.20
C LEU A 114 4.91 10.94 -6.21
N ARG A 115 3.93 10.34 -6.89
CA ARG A 115 3.13 11.03 -7.91
C ARG A 115 1.68 11.20 -7.45
N PRO A 116 1.04 12.34 -7.80
CA PRO A 116 -0.39 12.54 -7.57
C PRO A 116 -1.22 11.45 -8.23
N CYS A 117 -2.35 11.10 -7.60
CA CYS A 117 -3.32 10.15 -8.15
C CYS A 117 -4.69 10.81 -8.31
N LYS A 118 -5.54 10.22 -9.16
CA LYS A 118 -6.90 10.71 -9.38
C LYS A 118 -7.84 10.25 -8.26
N GLY A 119 -8.88 11.03 -7.99
CA GLY A 119 -9.94 10.67 -7.02
C GLY A 119 -9.51 10.74 -5.55
N VAL A 120 -8.42 11.45 -5.23
CA VAL A 120 -7.94 11.67 -3.86
C VAL A 120 -9.04 12.21 -2.95
N LEU A 121 -9.87 13.14 -3.42
CA LEU A 121 -10.98 13.66 -2.62
C LEU A 121 -11.95 12.55 -2.17
N SER A 122 -12.41 11.70 -3.09
CA SER A 122 -13.32 10.59 -2.76
C SER A 122 -12.67 9.59 -1.79
N MET A 123 -11.39 9.28 -2.01
CA MET A 123 -10.60 8.41 -1.14
C MET A 123 -10.42 9.01 0.27
N CYS A 124 -10.16 10.30 0.38
CA CYS A 124 -10.05 10.99 1.67
C CYS A 124 -11.39 11.01 2.41
N LEU A 125 -12.51 11.22 1.69
CA LEU A 125 -13.85 11.19 2.27
C LEU A 125 -14.20 9.81 2.82
N SER A 126 -13.83 8.72 2.14
CA SER A 126 -14.04 7.36 2.65
C SER A 126 -13.13 7.05 3.84
N ALA A 127 -11.85 7.44 3.78
CA ALA A 127 -10.92 7.29 4.89
C ALA A 127 -11.44 7.98 6.17
N ARG A 128 -11.96 9.20 6.03
CA ARG A 128 -12.57 9.95 7.14
C ARG A 128 -13.79 9.26 7.72
N LYS A 129 -14.65 8.63 6.90
CA LYS A 129 -15.84 7.89 7.37
C LYS A 129 -15.46 6.69 8.25
N GLU A 130 -14.32 6.07 7.99
CA GLU A 130 -13.76 4.97 8.80
C GLU A 130 -12.95 5.44 10.03
N GLY A 131 -12.94 6.75 10.32
CA GLY A 131 -12.22 7.29 11.46
C GLY A 131 -10.71 7.44 11.26
N LEU A 132 -10.20 7.36 10.03
CA LEU A 132 -8.80 7.68 9.74
C LEU A 132 -8.61 9.21 9.78
N THR A 133 -7.82 9.68 10.73
CA THR A 133 -7.67 11.11 11.07
C THR A 133 -6.52 11.79 10.36
N GLU A 134 -5.53 11.02 9.90
CA GLU A 134 -4.34 11.52 9.22
C GLU A 134 -4.24 10.88 7.83
N ILE A 135 -4.12 11.70 6.79
CA ILE A 135 -4.10 11.22 5.41
C ILE A 135 -2.87 11.80 4.69
N PHE A 136 -2.05 10.91 4.14
CA PHE A 136 -0.82 11.22 3.42
C PHE A 136 -1.07 11.09 1.93
N VAL A 137 -0.92 12.20 1.20
CA VAL A 137 -1.13 12.29 -0.25
C VAL A 137 0.03 13.08 -0.89
N PRO A 138 0.53 12.66 -2.06
CA PRO A 138 1.46 13.44 -2.87
C PRO A 138 0.81 14.73 -3.36
N LEU A 139 1.58 15.82 -3.38
CA LEU A 139 1.19 17.12 -3.95
C LEU A 139 1.52 17.21 -5.43
#